data_AF-A0A9D4YRQ3-F1
#
_entry.id   AF-A0A9D4YRQ3-F1
#
_cell.length_a   1.000
_cell.length_b   1.000
_cell.length_c   1.000
_cell.angle_alpha   90.00
_cell.angle_beta   90.00
_cell.angle_gamma   90.00
#
_symmetry.space_group_name_H-M   'P 1'
#
loop_
_entity.id
_entity.type
_entity.pdbx_description
1 polymer ?
#
loop_
_entity_poly.entity_id
_entity_poly.type
_entity_poly.pdbx_seq_one_letter_code
_entity_poly.pdbx_strand_id
1 'polypeptide(L)'
;MGLDENGDRHFPSLAPDAATFLTSERSPYGIGLDGPSLDHYPELTVHKILAAASLYTTENLACLSRVPAKGATAVILPMKILGASGAPSALSLLYPDARSRGTSSPPCGEPNHHIFNIPK
;
A
#
# COMPACT_ATOMS: atom_id res chain seq x y z
N MET A 1 -16.16 -0.80 -6.05
CA MET A 1 -16.02 0.51 -5.40
C MET A 1 -17.34 0.78 -4.71
N GLY A 2 -17.40 0.89 -3.39
CA GLY A 2 -18.65 1.15 -2.68
C GLY A 2 -19.12 2.56 -2.98
N LEU A 3 -19.96 2.72 -4.00
CA LEU A 3 -20.56 4.02 -4.32
C LEU A 3 -21.84 4.17 -3.52
N ASP A 4 -22.06 5.34 -2.93
CA ASP A 4 -23.36 5.69 -2.38
C ASP A 4 -24.28 6.31 -3.44
N GLU A 5 -25.47 6.71 -3.00
CA GLU A 5 -26.50 7.34 -3.84
C GLU A 5 -26.08 8.69 -4.44
N ASN A 6 -25.10 9.36 -3.84
CA ASN A 6 -24.56 10.63 -4.31
C ASN A 6 -23.36 10.45 -5.25
N GLY A 7 -22.91 9.20 -5.43
CA GLY A 7 -21.72 8.87 -6.21
C GLY A 7 -20.41 9.01 -5.42
N ASP A 8 -20.48 9.18 -4.11
CA ASP A 8 -19.30 9.26 -3.26
C ASP A 8 -18.68 7.86 -3.09
N ARG A 9 -17.34 7.85 -3.03
CA ARG A 9 -16.57 6.61 -2.98
C ARG A 9 -16.22 6.24 -1.56
N HIS A 10 -16.77 5.12 -1.12
CA HIS A 10 -16.48 4.51 0.17
C HIS A 10 -15.52 3.34 -0.01
N PHE A 11 -14.33 3.51 0.57
CA PHE A 11 -13.34 2.45 0.74
C PHE A 11 -12.46 2.81 1.96
N PRO A 12 -11.88 1.80 2.64
CA PRO A 12 -10.94 2.06 3.71
C PRO A 12 -9.73 2.87 3.23
N SER A 13 -9.41 3.93 3.94
CA SER A 13 -8.31 4.85 3.65
C SER A 13 -7.55 5.21 4.93
N LEU A 14 -6.42 5.89 4.81
CA LEU A 14 -5.61 6.31 5.95
C LEU A 14 -6.15 7.62 6.52
N ALA A 15 -6.20 7.73 7.86
CA ALA A 15 -6.53 9.00 8.50
C ALA A 15 -5.35 9.98 8.41
N PRO A 16 -5.57 11.31 8.24
CA PRO A 16 -4.49 12.31 8.20
C PRO A 16 -3.58 12.29 9.44
N ASP A 17 -4.14 12.06 10.63
CA ASP A 17 -3.37 11.95 11.88
C ASP A 17 -2.45 10.73 11.88
N ALA A 18 -2.93 9.61 11.31
CA ALA A 18 -2.11 8.41 11.16
C ALA A 18 -0.97 8.62 10.14
N ALA A 19 -1.24 9.32 9.03
CA ALA A 19 -0.21 9.70 8.07
C ALA A 19 0.86 10.59 8.72
N THR A 20 0.44 11.59 9.49
CA THR A 20 1.33 12.49 10.23
C THR A 20 2.20 11.71 11.21
N PHE A 21 1.60 10.84 12.02
CA PHE A 21 2.33 9.98 12.96
C PHE A 21 3.35 9.06 12.27
N LEU A 22 2.97 8.44 11.14
CA LEU A 22 3.88 7.57 10.40
C LEU A 22 5.08 8.36 9.84
N THR A 23 4.85 9.58 9.35
CA THR A 23 5.94 10.42 8.84
C THR A 23 6.87 10.89 9.97
N SER A 24 6.33 11.36 11.10
CA SER A 24 7.14 11.94 12.19
C SER A 24 7.83 10.87 13.06
N GLU A 25 7.10 9.82 13.44
CA GLU A 25 7.55 8.87 14.47
C GLU A 25 8.14 7.57 13.93
N ARG A 26 7.90 7.27 12.64
CA ARG A 26 8.32 6.00 12.02
C ARG A 26 9.19 6.20 10.79
N SER A 27 8.97 7.28 10.04
CA SER A 27 9.77 7.68 8.87
C SER A 27 10.09 6.50 7.92
N PRO A 28 9.08 5.78 7.38
CA PRO A 28 9.30 4.63 6.49
C PRO A 28 9.93 5.05 5.14
N TYR A 29 10.16 4.10 4.23
CA TYR A 29 10.44 4.41 2.82
C TYR A 29 9.15 4.64 2.02
N GLY A 30 8.06 4.00 2.41
CA GLY A 30 6.78 4.13 1.73
C GLY A 30 5.66 3.37 2.40
N ILE A 31 4.44 3.63 1.93
CA ILE A 31 3.19 3.05 2.45
C ILE A 31 2.45 2.40 1.27
N GLY A 32 1.92 1.20 1.51
CA GLY A 32 1.10 0.49 0.52
C GLY A 32 -0.24 0.03 1.09
N LEU A 33 -1.26 -0.02 0.24
CA LEU A 33 -2.54 -0.67 0.54
C LEU A 33 -3.09 -1.45 -0.65
N ASP A 34 -4.03 -2.35 -0.37
CA ASP A 34 -4.81 -3.08 -1.38
C ASP A 34 -6.04 -2.33 -1.89
N GLY A 35 -6.41 -1.23 -1.23
CA GLY A 35 -7.48 -0.34 -1.66
C GLY A 35 -7.09 0.58 -2.83
N PRO A 36 -8.09 1.28 -3.39
CA PRO A 36 -7.92 2.12 -4.57
C PRO A 36 -7.25 3.45 -4.27
N SER A 37 -7.28 3.92 -3.02
CA SER A 37 -6.48 5.05 -2.61
C SER A 37 -6.17 5.10 -1.11
N LEU A 38 -5.06 5.76 -0.77
CA LEU A 38 -4.72 6.13 0.61
C LEU A 38 -5.63 7.22 1.19
N ASP A 39 -6.27 8.00 0.32
CA ASP A 39 -7.07 9.15 0.70
C ASP A 39 -8.56 8.83 0.74
N HIS A 40 -9.28 9.54 1.61
CA HIS A 40 -10.73 9.63 1.51
C HIS A 40 -11.10 10.66 0.44
N TYR A 41 -11.69 10.20 -0.66
CA TYR A 41 -12.09 11.07 -1.76
C TYR A 41 -13.21 12.04 -1.31
N PRO A 42 -13.20 13.33 -1.73
CA PRO A 42 -12.33 13.98 -2.72
C PRO A 42 -11.02 14.56 -2.19
N GLU A 43 -10.76 14.44 -0.89
CA GLU A 43 -9.58 15.03 -0.27
C GLU A 43 -8.31 14.28 -0.66
N LEU A 44 -7.19 15.00 -0.78
CA LEU A 44 -5.86 14.45 -1.10
C LEU A 44 -4.84 14.77 0.00
N THR A 45 -5.33 14.90 1.23
CA THR A 45 -4.55 15.37 2.38
C THR A 45 -3.47 14.36 2.75
N VAL A 46 -3.77 13.07 2.71
CA VAL A 46 -2.78 12.02 3.01
C VAL A 46 -1.69 12.00 1.94
N HIS A 47 -2.03 12.03 0.65
CA HIS A 47 -1.03 12.13 -0.41
C HIS A 47 -0.10 13.34 -0.21
N LYS A 48 -0.64 14.51 0.15
CA LYS A 48 0.17 15.70 0.41
C LYS A 48 1.12 15.52 1.60
N ILE A 49 0.64 14.95 2.70
CA ILE A 49 1.47 14.69 3.90
C ILE A 49 2.60 13.72 3.55
N LEU A 50 2.30 12.60 2.89
CA LEU A 50 3.29 11.58 2.55
C LEU A 50 4.29 12.07 1.50
N ALA A 51 3.82 12.80 0.48
CA ALA A 51 4.68 13.36 -0.55
C ALA A 51 5.61 14.45 -0.01
N ALA A 52 5.13 15.31 0.90
CA ALA A 52 5.97 16.30 1.57
C ALA A 52 7.10 15.66 2.39
N ALA A 53 6.86 14.45 2.93
CA ALA A 53 7.86 13.64 3.60
C ALA A 53 8.72 12.77 2.66
N SER A 54 8.59 12.95 1.33
CA SER A 54 9.29 12.16 0.30
C SER A 54 9.07 10.64 0.40
N LEU A 55 7.87 10.22 0.80
CA LEU A 55 7.51 8.80 0.91
C LEU A 55 6.87 8.29 -0.38
N TYR A 56 7.17 7.03 -0.73
CA TYR A 56 6.49 6.34 -1.81
C TYR A 56 5.10 5.87 -1.37
N THR A 57 4.12 5.96 -2.28
CA THR A 57 2.78 5.40 -2.09
C THR A 57 2.51 4.31 -3.13
N THR A 58 1.89 3.21 -2.71
CA THR A 58 1.48 2.13 -3.61
C THR A 58 0.05 1.72 -3.30
N GLU A 59 -0.77 1.59 -4.34
CA GLU A 59 -2.20 1.35 -4.24
C GLU A 59 -2.55 0.08 -5.04
N ASN A 60 -3.72 -0.49 -4.78
CA ASN A 60 -4.21 -1.70 -5.45
C ASN A 60 -3.27 -2.92 -5.31
N LEU A 61 -2.57 -3.03 -4.18
CA LEU A 61 -1.74 -4.20 -3.90
C LEU A 61 -2.62 -5.45 -3.75
N ALA A 62 -2.14 -6.58 -4.25
CA ALA A 62 -2.85 -7.85 -4.12
C ALA A 62 -2.18 -8.76 -3.08
N CYS A 63 -2.97 -9.68 -2.52
CA CYS A 63 -2.47 -10.82 -1.74
C CYS A 63 -1.69 -10.46 -0.46
N LEU A 64 -1.91 -9.27 0.12
CA LEU A 64 -1.24 -8.82 1.34
C LEU A 64 -1.48 -9.74 2.55
N SER A 65 -2.59 -10.47 2.58
CA SER A 65 -2.92 -11.46 3.62
C SER A 65 -1.94 -12.63 3.73
N ARG A 66 -1.07 -12.83 2.71
CA ARG A 66 -0.03 -13.88 2.71
C ARG A 66 1.28 -13.42 3.34
N VAL A 67 1.45 -12.12 3.48
CA VAL A 67 2.72 -11.51 3.82
C VAL A 67 2.83 -11.51 5.34
N PRO A 68 3.95 -11.98 5.91
CA PRO A 68 4.15 -11.86 7.34
C PRO A 68 4.19 -10.39 7.73
N ALA A 69 3.68 -10.07 8.93
CA ALA A 69 3.62 -8.68 9.40
C ALA A 69 5.01 -7.99 9.46
N LYS A 70 6.10 -8.76 9.56
CA LYS A 70 7.49 -8.29 9.56
C LYS A 70 8.39 -9.30 8.85
N GLY A 71 9.55 -8.82 8.37
CA GLY A 71 10.59 -9.68 7.78
C GLY A 71 10.44 -9.94 6.27
N ALA A 72 9.49 -9.26 5.61
CA ALA A 72 9.41 -9.24 4.15
C ALA A 72 10.17 -8.04 3.57
N THR A 73 10.79 -8.26 2.41
CA THR A 73 11.45 -7.23 1.60
C THR A 73 10.56 -6.88 0.42
N ALA A 74 10.20 -5.60 0.30
CA ALA A 74 9.45 -5.08 -0.85
C ALA A 74 10.39 -4.72 -1.99
N VAL A 75 10.08 -5.21 -3.19
CA VAL A 75 10.72 -4.82 -4.45
C VAL A 75 9.67 -4.11 -5.28
N ILE A 76 9.82 -2.81 -5.48
CA ILE A 76 8.88 -1.94 -6.19
C ILE A 76 9.56 -1.44 -7.46
N LEU A 77 8.98 -1.77 -8.61
CA LEU A 77 9.57 -1.52 -9.93
C LEU A 77 8.64 -0.62 -10.76
N PRO A 78 8.61 0.70 -10.51
CA PRO A 78 7.81 1.62 -11.29
C PRO A 78 8.45 1.83 -12.67
N MET A 79 7.61 2.09 -13.67
CA MET A 79 8.11 2.51 -14.99
C MET A 79 8.77 3.90 -14.90
N LYS A 80 9.92 4.06 -15.58
CA LYS A 80 10.63 5.34 -15.64
C LYS A 80 10.00 6.27 -16.68
N ILE A 81 9.00 7.03 -16.25
CA ILE A 81 8.29 8.02 -17.09
C ILE A 81 8.81 9.42 -16.77
N LEU A 82 9.26 10.16 -17.80
CA LEU A 82 9.81 11.49 -17.63
C LEU A 82 8.76 12.47 -17.09
N GLY A 83 9.05 13.13 -15.97
CA GLY A 83 8.18 14.14 -15.36
C GLY A 83 6.93 13.61 -14.67
N ALA A 84 6.78 12.29 -14.56
CA ALA A 84 5.62 11.69 -13.88
C ALA A 84 5.79 11.72 -12.36
N SER A 85 4.68 11.97 -11.64
CA SER A 85 4.61 11.86 -10.17
C SER A 85 4.45 10.41 -9.69
N GLY A 86 4.00 9.52 -10.58
CA GLY A 86 3.78 8.10 -10.31
C GLY A 86 3.65 7.30 -11.59
N ALA A 87 3.71 5.98 -11.48
CA ALA A 87 3.56 5.06 -12.61
C ALA A 87 3.01 3.71 -12.13
N PRO A 88 2.32 2.96 -13.00
CA PRO A 88 2.09 1.54 -12.76
C PRO A 88 3.41 0.84 -12.42
N SER A 89 3.36 -0.03 -11.43
CA SER A 89 4.53 -0.69 -10.85
C SER A 89 4.27 -2.17 -10.64
N ALA A 90 5.27 -2.99 -10.92
CA ALA A 90 5.27 -4.37 -10.44
C ALA A 90 5.84 -4.37 -9.01
N LEU A 91 5.06 -4.89 -8.06
CA LEU A 91 5.48 -5.06 -6.68
C LEU A 91 5.60 -6.56 -6.34
N SER A 92 6.75 -6.95 -5.80
CA SER A 92 6.98 -8.30 -5.25
C SER A 92 7.43 -8.20 -3.80
N LEU A 93 6.99 -9.15 -2.98
CA LEU A 93 7.41 -9.28 -1.58
C LEU A 93 8.21 -10.56 -1.42
N LEU A 94 9.46 -10.42 -1.00
CA LEU A 94 10.37 -11.53 -0.73
C LEU A 94 10.40 -11.79 0.77
N TYR A 95 10.04 -12.98 1.20
CA TYR A 95 10.12 -13.37 2.60
C TYR A 95 10.43 -14.87 2.69
N PRO A 96 11.12 -15.32 3.74
CA PRO A 96 11.33 -16.75 3.97
C PRO A 96 9.97 -17.40 4.22
N ASP A 97 9.58 -18.31 3.32
CA ASP A 97 8.41 -19.13 3.53
C ASP A 97 8.74 -20.21 4.56
N ALA A 98 8.11 -20.16 5.73
CA ALA A 98 8.23 -21.20 6.75
C ALA A 98 7.60 -22.54 6.29
N ARG A 99 6.85 -22.57 5.18
CA ARG A 99 6.39 -23.82 4.54
C ARG A 99 7.55 -24.51 3.83
N SER A 100 8.22 -25.38 4.58
CA SER A 100 9.11 -26.39 4.01
C SER A 100 8.36 -27.27 3.00
N ARG A 101 8.85 -27.32 1.76
CA ARG A 101 8.71 -28.43 0.80
C ARG A 101 7.27 -28.93 0.53
N GLY A 102 6.69 -28.50 -0.59
CA GLY A 102 5.79 -29.37 -1.37
C GLY A 102 4.30 -29.00 -1.45
N THR A 103 3.83 -27.94 -0.78
CA THR A 103 2.45 -27.45 -0.97
C THR A 103 2.50 -26.11 -1.71
N SER A 104 1.83 -26.03 -2.87
CA SER A 104 1.64 -24.75 -3.56
C SER A 104 1.01 -23.75 -2.59
N SER A 105 1.43 -22.49 -2.69
CA SER A 105 0.75 -21.42 -1.97
C SER A 105 -0.74 -21.47 -2.33
N PRO A 106 -1.67 -21.31 -1.37
CA PRO A 106 -3.10 -21.28 -1.67
C PRO A 106 -3.37 -20.22 -2.76
N PRO A 107 -4.47 -20.24 -3.51
CA PRO A 107 -4.82 -19.13 -4.40
C PRO A 107 -5.00 -17.84 -3.61
N CYS A 108 -4.66 -16.68 -4.18
CA CYS A 108 -4.91 -15.40 -3.51
C CYS A 108 -6.38 -15.34 -3.10
N GLY A 109 -6.63 -15.40 -1.79
CA GLY A 109 -7.97 -15.23 -1.24
C GLY A 109 -8.47 -13.82 -1.53
N GLU A 110 -9.76 -13.60 -1.31
CA GLU A 110 -10.41 -12.31 -1.53
C GLU A 110 -9.68 -11.14 -0.84
N PRO A 111 -9.73 -9.93 -1.44
CA PRO A 111 -9.05 -8.75 -0.92
C PRO A 111 -9.52 -8.45 0.51
N ASN A 112 -8.61 -8.68 1.46
CA ASN A 112 -8.77 -8.29 2.85
C ASN A 112 -7.99 -7.00 3.03
N HIS A 113 -8.71 -5.89 3.22
CA HIS A 113 -8.18 -4.54 3.38
C HIS A 113 -6.97 -4.48 4.32
N HIS A 114 -5.76 -4.40 3.76
CA HIS A 114 -4.50 -4.45 4.50
C HIS A 114 -3.60 -3.29 4.10
N ILE A 115 -3.06 -2.59 5.10
CA ILE A 115 -2.03 -1.57 4.93
C ILE A 115 -0.70 -2.17 5.31
N PHE A 116 0.29 -2.07 4.41
CA PHE A 116 1.64 -2.55 4.61
C PHE A 116 2.63 -1.38 4.68
N ASN A 117 3.51 -1.41 5.68
CA ASN A 117 4.55 -0.41 5.88
C ASN A 117 5.89 -0.91 5.33
N ILE A 118 6.61 -0.08 4.58
CA ILE A 118 7.95 -0.42 4.06
C ILE A 118 8.98 0.25 4.98
N PRO A 119 9.56 -0.49 5.94
CA PRO A 119 10.50 0.07 6.91
C PRO A 119 11.76 0.58 6.23
N LYS A 120 12.41 1.57 6.85
CA LYS A 120 13.78 1.95 6.52
C LYS A 120 14.78 0.86 6.86
#